data_AF-A0A368TVX1-F1
#
_entry.id   AF-A0A368TVX1-F1
#
_cell.length_a   1.000
_cell.length_b   1.000
_cell.length_c   1.000
_cell.angle_alpha   90.00
_cell.angle_beta   90.00
_cell.angle_gamma   90.00
#
_symmetry.space_group_name_H-M   'P 1'
#
loop_
_entity.id
_entity.type
_entity.pdbx_description
1 polymer ?
#
loop_
_entity_poly.entity_id
_entity_poly.type
_entity_poly.pdbx_seq_one_letter_code
_entity_poly.pdbx_strand_id
1 'polypeptide(L)'
;PELQEEVFGATSLVIACRDAQEMQRVAAQLEGQLTATLQIDDGDLAVAKGLLPILERKAGRILANGWPTGVEVCHAMVHGGPYPATSDSRTTSVGSAAIFRFLRPVCYQALPEGLLPAPLKDGNPWGVSRLVDGKREG
;
A
#
# COMPACT_ATOMS: atom_id res chain seq x y z
N PRO A 1 -2.57 25.78 -0.25
CA PRO A 1 -1.28 25.07 -0.07
C PRO A 1 -0.86 24.99 1.41
N GLU A 2 -0.87 26.13 2.12
CA GLU A 2 -0.29 26.26 3.47
C GLU A 2 -0.96 25.45 4.59
N LEU A 3 -2.22 25.01 4.42
CA LEU A 3 -2.96 24.28 5.45
C LEU A 3 -2.85 22.74 5.33
N GLN A 4 -2.05 22.23 4.39
CA GLN A 4 -1.90 20.78 4.19
C GLN A 4 -0.68 20.19 4.90
N GLU A 5 0.28 21.03 5.30
CA GLU A 5 1.49 20.57 5.98
C GLU A 5 1.17 20.00 7.35
N GLU A 6 1.81 18.87 7.68
CA GLU A 6 1.65 18.24 8.98
C GLU A 6 2.17 19.15 10.09
N VAL A 7 1.35 19.35 11.13
CA VAL A 7 1.79 19.93 12.40
C VAL A 7 1.89 18.81 13.42
N PHE A 8 3.11 18.35 13.68
CA PHE A 8 3.35 17.23 14.59
C PHE A 8 2.99 17.58 16.04
N GLY A 9 1.83 17.13 16.52
CA GLY A 9 1.33 17.41 17.87
C GLY A 9 -0.17 17.12 18.02
N ALA A 10 -0.74 17.51 19.16
CA ALA A 10 -2.17 17.33 19.44
C ALA A 10 -3.02 18.42 18.76
N THR A 11 -3.07 18.39 17.43
CA THR A 11 -3.83 19.33 16.61
C THR A 11 -4.54 18.62 15.45
N SER A 12 -5.60 19.23 14.92
CA SER A 12 -6.34 18.73 13.76
C SER A 12 -7.06 19.89 13.07
N LEU A 13 -7.41 19.68 11.79
CA LEU A 13 -8.15 20.62 10.96
C LEU A 13 -9.44 19.97 10.45
N VAL A 14 -10.57 20.68 10.60
CA VAL A 14 -11.85 20.29 10.01
C VAL A 14 -12.12 21.19 8.81
N ILE A 15 -12.34 20.58 7.64
CA ILE A 15 -12.69 21.29 6.40
C ILE A 15 -14.16 20.99 6.08
N ALA A 16 -15.03 21.98 6.29
CA ALA A 16 -16.43 21.87 5.89
C ALA A 16 -16.56 22.01 4.37
N CYS A 17 -17.11 20.99 3.73
CA CYS A 17 -17.44 21.00 2.30
C CYS A 17 -18.94 21.26 2.12
N ARG A 18 -19.33 22.06 1.13
CA ARG A 18 -20.73 22.35 0.82
C ARG A 18 -21.48 21.12 0.36
N ASP A 19 -20.80 20.23 -0.39
CA ASP A 19 -21.38 19.02 -0.95
C ASP A 19 -20.29 17.95 -1.22
N ALA A 20 -20.73 16.77 -1.68
CA ALA A 20 -19.86 15.66 -2.03
C ALA A 20 -18.91 15.96 -3.21
N GLN A 21 -19.30 16.84 -4.14
CA GLN A 21 -18.44 17.21 -5.25
C GLN A 21 -17.28 18.09 -4.78
N GLU A 22 -17.54 18.99 -3.83
CA GLU A 22 -16.50 19.77 -3.18
C GLU A 22 -15.57 18.89 -2.36
N MET A 23 -16.11 17.91 -1.63
CA MET A 23 -15.30 16.92 -0.91
C MET A 23 -14.37 16.16 -1.86
N GLN A 24 -14.86 15.74 -3.03
CA GLN A 24 -14.02 15.09 -4.06
C GLN A 24 -12.95 16.03 -4.61
N ARG A 25 -13.28 17.31 -4.87
CA ARG A 25 -12.30 18.32 -5.30
C ARG A 25 -11.21 18.53 -4.26
N VAL A 26 -11.57 18.61 -2.98
CA VAL A 26 -10.61 18.73 -1.87
C VAL A 26 -9.73 17.48 -1.79
N ALA A 27 -10.32 16.29 -1.78
CA ALA A 27 -9.59 15.02 -1.72
C ALA A 27 -8.60 14.86 -2.89
N ALA A 28 -8.97 15.33 -4.09
CA ALA A 28 -8.10 15.28 -5.26
C ALA A 28 -6.84 16.17 -5.13
N GLN A 29 -6.88 17.20 -4.29
CA GLN A 29 -5.76 18.11 -4.04
C GLN A 29 -4.83 17.66 -2.90
N LEU A 30 -5.19 16.61 -2.16
CA LEU A 30 -4.32 16.07 -1.11
C LEU A 30 -2.99 15.59 -1.71
N GLU A 31 -1.91 15.74 -0.98
CA GLU A 31 -0.65 15.07 -1.29
C GLU A 31 -0.71 13.58 -0.91
N GLY A 32 0.39 12.84 -1.10
CA GLY A 32 0.49 11.45 -0.65
C GLY A 32 0.39 11.30 0.87
N GLN A 33 -0.44 10.37 1.32
CA GLN A 33 -0.79 10.09 2.71
C GLN A 33 -0.43 8.64 3.08
N LEU A 34 -0.14 8.39 4.36
CA LEU A 34 -0.05 7.01 4.87
C LEU A 34 -1.41 6.34 4.85
N THR A 35 -2.45 7.09 5.22
CA THR A 35 -3.81 6.56 5.36
C THR A 35 -4.87 7.52 4.86
N ALA A 36 -6.00 6.99 4.40
CA ALA A 36 -7.25 7.73 4.24
C ALA A 36 -8.39 6.96 4.93
N THR A 37 -9.22 7.67 5.70
CA THR A 37 -10.30 7.05 6.50
C THR A 37 -11.65 7.55 6.02
N LEU A 38 -12.60 6.63 5.84
CA LEU A 38 -14.01 6.93 5.60
C LEU A 38 -14.80 6.68 6.89
N GLN A 39 -15.63 7.64 7.30
CA GLN A 39 -16.66 7.42 8.33
C GLN A 39 -18.00 7.46 7.61
N ILE A 40 -18.65 6.31 7.46
CA ILE A 40 -19.77 6.12 6.53
C ILE A 40 -20.76 5.07 7.05
N ASP A 41 -22.02 5.20 6.63
CA ASP A 41 -23.03 4.15 6.72
C ASP A 41 -23.53 3.69 5.33
N ASP A 42 -24.58 2.85 5.31
CA ASP A 42 -25.15 2.32 4.07
C ASP A 42 -25.70 3.40 3.13
N GLY A 43 -26.12 4.55 3.67
CA GLY A 43 -26.61 5.69 2.90
C GLY A 43 -25.51 6.41 2.12
N ASP A 44 -24.26 6.30 2.57
CA ASP A 44 -23.11 7.02 2.01
C ASP A 44 -22.38 6.25 0.90
N LEU A 45 -22.75 4.98 0.65
CA LEU A 45 -22.00 4.10 -0.25
C LEU A 45 -21.83 4.66 -1.66
N ALA A 46 -22.80 5.42 -2.18
CA ALA A 46 -22.69 6.06 -3.49
C ALA A 46 -21.61 7.15 -3.50
N VAL A 47 -21.53 7.96 -2.45
CA VAL A 47 -20.51 9.00 -2.28
C VAL A 47 -19.14 8.37 -2.06
N ALA A 48 -19.05 7.37 -1.18
CA ALA A 48 -17.82 6.63 -0.89
C ALA A 48 -17.24 5.96 -2.15
N LYS A 49 -18.08 5.34 -2.98
CA LYS A 49 -17.67 4.77 -4.28
C LYS A 49 -17.07 5.83 -5.22
N GLY A 50 -17.59 7.06 -5.20
CA GLY A 50 -17.03 8.17 -5.97
C GLY A 50 -15.67 8.66 -5.43
N LEU A 51 -15.44 8.55 -4.12
CA LEU A 51 -14.19 8.96 -3.46
C LEU A 51 -13.08 7.90 -3.58
N LEU A 52 -13.41 6.62 -3.52
CA LEU A 52 -12.41 5.53 -3.45
C LEU A 52 -11.30 5.63 -4.52
N PRO A 53 -11.60 5.83 -5.82
CA PRO A 53 -10.55 5.96 -6.84
C PRO A 53 -9.62 7.16 -6.66
N ILE A 54 -10.08 8.20 -5.96
CA ILE A 54 -9.26 9.36 -5.59
C ILE A 54 -8.35 8.94 -4.42
N LEU A 55 -8.92 8.38 -3.36
CA LEU A 55 -8.19 7.99 -2.15
C LEU A 55 -7.12 6.91 -2.44
N GLU A 56 -7.39 5.98 -3.35
CA GLU A 56 -6.43 4.94 -3.80
C GLU A 56 -5.16 5.55 -4.42
N ARG A 57 -5.28 6.73 -5.03
CA ARG A 57 -4.13 7.46 -5.60
C ARG A 57 -3.43 8.34 -4.57
N LYS A 58 -4.03 8.53 -3.39
CA LYS A 58 -3.52 9.40 -2.33
C LYS A 58 -2.94 8.65 -1.16
N ALA A 59 -3.45 7.47 -0.80
CA ALA A 59 -3.06 6.77 0.42
C ALA A 59 -2.56 5.35 0.16
N GLY A 60 -1.60 4.89 0.97
CA GLY A 60 -1.20 3.47 0.96
C GLY A 60 -2.20 2.54 1.64
N ARG A 61 -2.97 3.05 2.62
CA ARG A 61 -3.99 2.27 3.33
C ARG A 61 -5.30 3.04 3.47
N ILE A 62 -6.39 2.44 3.01
CA ILE A 62 -7.74 2.98 3.16
C ILE A 62 -8.48 2.13 4.19
N LEU A 63 -9.19 2.79 5.11
CA LEU A 63 -10.00 2.14 6.13
C LEU A 63 -11.36 2.82 6.25
N ALA A 64 -12.32 2.12 6.83
CA ALA A 64 -13.66 2.64 7.11
C ALA A 64 -14.03 2.37 8.57
N ASN A 65 -14.79 3.29 9.17
CA ASN A 65 -15.44 3.13 10.48
C ASN A 65 -14.48 2.72 11.61
N GLY A 66 -13.31 3.37 11.61
CA GLY A 66 -12.24 3.19 12.58
C GLY A 66 -11.31 4.39 12.60
N TRP A 67 -10.16 4.28 13.26
CA TRP A 67 -9.16 5.34 13.34
C TRP A 67 -7.81 4.85 12.78
N PRO A 68 -7.05 5.71 12.08
CA PRO A 68 -5.86 5.28 11.32
C PRO A 68 -4.63 4.97 12.17
N THR A 69 -4.69 5.25 13.48
CA THR A 69 -3.55 5.18 14.42
C THR A 69 -3.00 3.76 14.61
N GLY A 70 -3.88 2.76 14.60
CA GLY A 70 -3.48 1.36 14.67
C GLY A 70 -2.79 0.90 13.38
N VAL A 71 -1.64 0.25 13.52
CA VAL A 71 -0.90 -0.40 12.42
C VAL A 71 -0.67 -1.86 12.76
N GLU A 72 -1.44 -2.74 12.16
CA GLU A 72 -1.29 -4.19 12.33
C GLU A 72 -0.06 -4.74 11.60
N VAL A 73 0.68 -5.65 12.24
CA VAL A 73 1.81 -6.35 11.62
C VAL A 73 1.31 -7.65 11.00
N CYS A 74 0.82 -7.57 9.75
CA CYS A 74 0.24 -8.71 9.04
C CYS A 74 0.76 -8.84 7.59
N HIS A 75 0.31 -9.88 6.87
CA HIS A 75 0.74 -10.12 5.49
C HIS A 75 0.21 -9.08 4.49
N ALA A 76 -0.98 -8.52 4.73
CA ALA A 76 -1.67 -7.60 3.83
C ALA A 76 -1.35 -6.11 4.09
N MET A 77 -0.53 -5.79 5.09
CA MET A 77 -0.28 -4.42 5.50
C MET A 77 0.47 -3.62 4.42
N VAL A 78 0.01 -2.38 4.21
CA VAL A 78 0.68 -1.34 3.43
C VAL A 78 0.88 -0.12 4.33
N HIS A 79 2.08 0.02 4.89
CA HIS A 79 2.52 1.20 5.63
C HIS A 79 3.49 2.01 4.76
N GLY A 80 2.93 3.01 4.10
CA GLY A 80 3.55 3.79 3.02
C GLY A 80 2.46 4.50 2.21
N GLY A 81 2.75 4.84 0.96
CA GLY A 81 1.83 5.57 0.08
C GLY A 81 2.59 6.37 -0.99
N PRO A 82 1.91 7.23 -1.75
CA PRO A 82 2.58 8.22 -2.59
C PRO A 82 3.43 9.19 -1.76
N TYR A 83 4.41 9.83 -2.37
CA TYR A 83 5.16 10.92 -1.74
C TYR A 83 4.20 12.07 -1.34
N PRO A 84 4.35 12.71 -0.15
CA PRO A 84 5.47 12.59 0.80
C PRO A 84 5.37 11.46 1.83
N ALA A 85 4.32 10.65 1.85
CA ALA A 85 4.16 9.59 2.86
C ALA A 85 5.29 8.55 2.88
N THR A 86 5.92 8.29 1.71
CA THR A 86 7.17 7.55 1.60
C THR A 86 7.92 7.98 0.34
N SER A 87 9.23 7.67 0.28
CA SER A 87 10.09 7.91 -0.88
C SER A 87 9.98 6.83 -1.97
N ASP A 88 9.47 5.64 -1.65
CA ASP A 88 9.17 4.59 -2.65
C ASP A 88 7.77 3.98 -2.39
N SER A 89 6.80 4.43 -3.17
CA SER A 89 5.38 4.05 -3.05
C SER A 89 5.08 2.61 -3.48
N ARG A 90 6.02 1.91 -4.10
CA ARG A 90 5.84 0.53 -4.57
C ARG A 90 6.01 -0.50 -3.44
N THR A 91 6.33 -0.06 -2.24
CA THR A 91 6.73 -0.92 -1.12
C THR A 91 5.94 -0.61 0.15
N THR A 92 6.08 -1.47 1.16
CA THR A 92 5.59 -1.25 2.52
C THR A 92 6.75 -1.33 3.51
N SER A 93 6.73 -0.52 4.56
CA SER A 93 7.72 -0.59 5.64
C SER A 93 7.32 -1.52 6.79
N VAL A 94 6.05 -1.92 6.87
CA VAL A 94 5.49 -2.82 7.89
C VAL A 94 4.77 -4.00 7.22
N GLY A 95 4.80 -5.16 7.87
CA GLY A 95 4.18 -6.39 7.36
C GLY A 95 5.15 -7.25 6.54
N SER A 96 4.71 -8.46 6.18
CA SER A 96 5.63 -9.46 5.59
C SER A 96 6.26 -9.02 4.27
N ALA A 97 5.55 -8.23 3.45
CA ALA A 97 6.04 -7.73 2.18
C ALA A 97 7.19 -6.70 2.33
N ALA A 98 7.45 -6.20 3.55
CA ALA A 98 8.54 -5.27 3.80
C ALA A 98 9.93 -5.88 3.54
N ILE A 99 10.05 -7.21 3.53
CA ILE A 99 11.29 -7.93 3.18
C ILE A 99 11.76 -7.60 1.75
N PHE A 100 10.84 -7.36 0.81
CA PHE A 100 11.17 -7.13 -0.60
C PHE A 100 11.97 -5.84 -0.84
N ARG A 101 12.00 -4.91 0.13
CA ARG A 101 12.85 -3.70 0.07
C ARG A 101 14.35 -4.01 0.10
N PHE A 102 14.72 -5.17 0.62
CA PHE A 102 16.12 -5.58 0.80
C PHE A 102 16.55 -6.67 -0.18
N LEU A 103 15.70 -6.99 -1.17
CA LEU A 103 15.94 -8.02 -2.17
C LEU A 103 16.07 -7.41 -3.56
N ARG A 104 16.80 -8.10 -4.44
CA ARG A 104 16.81 -7.82 -5.88
C ARG A 104 16.77 -9.13 -6.68
N PRO A 105 16.08 -9.18 -7.83
CA PRO A 105 16.09 -10.36 -8.68
C PRO A 105 17.44 -10.53 -9.40
N VAL A 106 17.81 -11.78 -9.68
CA VAL A 106 18.93 -12.18 -10.55
C VAL A 106 18.45 -13.32 -11.46
N CYS A 107 18.71 -13.22 -12.75
CA CYS A 107 18.38 -14.25 -13.73
C CYS A 107 19.61 -15.11 -14.02
N TYR A 108 19.42 -16.43 -14.10
CA TYR A 108 20.44 -17.41 -14.46
C TYR A 108 20.00 -18.10 -15.74
N GLN A 109 20.83 -18.06 -16.78
CA GLN A 109 20.51 -18.61 -18.10
C GLN A 109 21.55 -19.66 -18.49
N ALA A 110 21.09 -20.88 -18.81
CA ALA A 110 21.94 -22.00 -19.24
C ALA A 110 23.12 -22.32 -18.30
N LEU A 111 22.96 -22.07 -16.99
CA LEU A 111 23.96 -22.47 -16.00
C LEU A 111 23.88 -23.98 -15.76
N PRO A 112 25.03 -24.67 -15.61
CA PRO A 112 25.04 -26.06 -15.17
C PRO A 112 24.53 -26.17 -13.73
N GLU A 113 23.91 -27.30 -13.40
CA GLU A 113 23.26 -27.57 -12.10
C GLU A 113 24.19 -27.35 -10.89
N GLY A 114 25.48 -27.65 -11.05
CA GLY A 114 26.49 -27.45 -10.00
C GLY A 114 26.72 -25.99 -9.62
N LEU A 115 26.34 -25.04 -10.47
CA LEU A 115 26.48 -23.60 -10.25
C LEU A 115 25.16 -22.92 -9.84
N LEU A 116 24.01 -23.60 -9.95
CA LEU A 116 22.74 -23.04 -9.53
C LEU A 116 22.64 -22.96 -8.00
N PRO A 117 22.07 -21.87 -7.45
CA PRO A 117 21.75 -21.81 -6.03
C PRO A 117 20.66 -22.84 -5.72
N ALA A 118 20.71 -23.43 -4.52
CA ALA A 118 19.79 -24.48 -4.08
C ALA A 118 18.29 -24.25 -4.36
N PRO A 119 17.68 -23.06 -4.15
CA PRO A 119 16.26 -22.84 -4.46
C PRO A 119 15.90 -22.89 -5.95
N LEU A 120 16.89 -22.82 -6.86
CA LEU A 120 16.68 -22.87 -8.32
C LEU A 120 17.02 -24.23 -8.92
N LYS A 121 17.57 -25.16 -8.13
CA LYS A 121 17.96 -26.49 -8.58
C LYS A 121 16.77 -27.34 -8.98
N ASP A 122 17.02 -28.27 -9.89
CA ASP A 122 16.05 -29.31 -10.23
C ASP A 122 15.71 -30.15 -8.99
N GLY A 123 14.47 -30.64 -8.93
CA GLY A 123 13.95 -31.39 -7.78
C GLY A 123 13.59 -30.55 -6.55
N ASN A 124 13.79 -29.22 -6.57
CA ASN A 124 13.38 -28.31 -5.49
C ASN A 124 13.83 -28.77 -4.08
N PRO A 125 15.14 -28.88 -3.82
CA PRO A 125 15.66 -29.44 -2.56
C PRO A 125 15.24 -28.67 -1.31
N TRP A 126 14.79 -27.42 -1.46
CA TRP A 126 14.28 -26.60 -0.35
C TRP A 126 12.77 -26.67 -0.17
N GLY A 127 12.03 -27.33 -1.07
CA GLY A 127 10.57 -27.40 -1.02
C GLY A 127 9.90 -26.02 -1.07
N VAL A 128 10.52 -25.04 -1.74
CA VAL A 128 9.99 -23.67 -1.81
C VAL A 128 8.94 -23.56 -2.91
N SER A 129 8.00 -22.62 -2.77
CA SER A 129 7.06 -22.31 -3.84
C SER A 129 7.77 -21.63 -5.02
N ARG A 130 7.58 -22.17 -6.23
CA ARG A 130 8.17 -21.67 -7.47
C ARG A 130 7.08 -21.37 -8.50
N LEU A 131 7.39 -20.54 -9.48
CA LEU A 131 6.54 -20.28 -10.63
C LEU A 131 7.21 -20.85 -11.88
N VAL A 132 6.65 -21.92 -12.44
CA VAL A 132 7.17 -22.62 -13.63
C VAL A 132 6.14 -22.47 -14.74
N ASP A 133 6.54 -21.87 -15.87
CA ASP A 133 5.67 -21.58 -17.01
C ASP A 133 4.34 -20.91 -16.61
N GLY A 134 4.40 -19.99 -15.64
CA GLY A 134 3.24 -19.26 -15.12
C GLY A 134 2.36 -20.04 -14.14
N LYS A 135 2.70 -21.28 -13.78
CA LYS A 135 1.99 -22.10 -12.81
C LYS A 135 2.78 -22.22 -11.51
N ARG A 136 2.08 -22.13 -10.38
CA ARG A 136 2.71 -22.21 -9.06
C ARG A 136 2.89 -23.69 -8.68
N GLU A 137 4.12 -24.07 -8.42
CA GLU A 137 4.52 -25.39 -7.90
C GLU A 137 5.00 -25.24 -6.46
N GLY A 138 4.77 -26.26 -5.64
CA GLY A 138 5.11 -26.27 -4.22
C GLY A 138 4.42 -27.43 -3.51
#